data_AF-B1AUV6-F1
#
_entry.id   AF-B1AUV6-F1
#
_cell.length_a   1.000
_cell.length_b   1.000
_cell.length_c   1.000
_cell.angle_alpha   90.00
_cell.angle_beta   90.00
_cell.angle_gamma   90.00
#
_symmetry.space_group_name_H-M   'P 1'
#
loop_
_entity.id
_entity.type
_entity.pdbx_description
1 polymer ?
#
loop_
_entity_poly.entity_id
_entity_poly.type
_entity_poly.pdbx_seq_one_letter_code
_entity_poly.pdbx_strand_id
1 'polypeptide(L)'
;MGFQDLPTLQQLAIQGLASNEDTAVSALKDLPKVFFPLLFKNAFIKRHVKLVKHMVANWPYPNLYIGPLMDYYHVDTFQAVLDAVDWLSSQKVRPKRCRLKELNLVDVNCDFLEIWTPTRDLLRVPPTQSEEKEEEDHTTEMVQPISVHADYVFLYPILKQDHEHFFRWVRQRLDIMPFASYKLVPKKKKLRQDKMQEPLG
;
A
#
# COMPACT_ATOMS: atom_id res chain seq x y z
N MET A 1 19.91 -31.30 11.14
CA MET A 1 18.54 -30.74 11.20
C MET A 1 18.70 -29.23 11.33
N GLY A 2 18.26 -28.45 10.33
CA GLY A 2 18.37 -27.00 10.40
C GLY A 2 17.36 -26.45 11.42
N PHE A 3 17.81 -25.54 12.28
CA PHE A 3 16.90 -24.75 13.12
C PHE A 3 16.03 -23.92 12.17
N GLN A 4 14.79 -24.36 11.93
CA GLN A 4 13.79 -23.45 11.39
C GLN A 4 13.54 -22.41 12.49
N ASP A 5 13.84 -21.15 12.20
CA ASP A 5 13.62 -20.06 13.13
C ASP A 5 12.17 -20.09 13.64
N LEU A 6 12.00 -20.18 14.96
CA LEU A 6 10.71 -20.22 15.60
C LEU A 6 9.93 -18.94 15.23
N PRO A 7 8.66 -19.04 14.78
CA PRO A 7 7.92 -17.86 14.37
C PRO A 7 7.78 -16.89 15.55
N THR A 8 8.00 -15.61 15.28
CA THR A 8 7.82 -14.55 16.27
C THR A 8 6.35 -14.50 16.73
N LEU A 9 6.10 -13.99 17.94
CA LEU A 9 4.74 -13.77 18.44
C LEU A 9 3.90 -12.93 17.45
N GLN A 10 4.54 -11.95 16.80
CA GLN A 10 3.91 -11.13 15.76
C GLN A 10 3.50 -11.96 14.54
N GLN A 11 4.37 -12.85 14.06
CA GLN A 11 4.04 -13.76 12.95
C GLN A 11 2.92 -14.73 13.33
N LEU A 12 2.94 -15.29 14.54
CA LEU A 12 1.90 -16.18 15.04
C LEU A 12 0.55 -15.46 15.18
N ALA A 13 0.53 -14.26 15.77
CA ALA A 13 -0.68 -13.46 15.90
C ALA A 13 -1.28 -13.16 14.52
N ILE A 14 -0.45 -12.81 13.53
CA ILE A 14 -0.90 -12.54 12.17
C ILE A 14 -1.33 -13.80 11.45
N GLN A 15 -0.66 -14.93 11.65
CA GLN A 15 -1.08 -16.21 11.07
C GLN A 15 -2.44 -16.64 11.62
N GLY A 16 -2.65 -16.54 12.93
CA GLY A 16 -3.93 -16.82 13.57
C GLY A 16 -5.02 -15.87 13.05
N LEU A 17 -4.72 -14.57 12.98
CA LEU A 17 -5.66 -13.57 12.51
C LEU A 17 -6.02 -13.77 11.03
N ALA A 18 -5.02 -14.00 10.18
CA ALA A 18 -5.22 -14.24 8.75
C ALA A 18 -5.87 -15.60 8.46
N SER A 19 -6.04 -16.50 9.42
CA SER A 19 -6.73 -17.77 9.17
C SER A 19 -8.25 -17.61 9.05
N ASN A 20 -8.81 -16.51 9.57
CA ASN A 20 -10.22 -16.19 9.43
C ASN A 20 -10.39 -14.70 9.11
N GLU A 21 -10.87 -14.43 7.90
CA GLU A 21 -11.05 -13.08 7.39
C GLU A 21 -12.02 -12.23 8.23
N ASP A 22 -13.13 -12.81 8.71
CA ASP A 22 -14.12 -12.10 9.51
C ASP A 22 -13.60 -11.74 10.90
N THR A 23 -12.87 -12.67 11.52
CA THR A 23 -12.17 -12.43 12.79
C THR A 23 -11.13 -11.33 12.63
N ALA A 24 -10.36 -11.37 11.53
CA ALA A 24 -9.37 -10.35 11.22
C ALA A 24 -9.99 -8.96 11.09
N VAL A 25 -11.07 -8.85 10.31
CA VAL A 25 -11.80 -7.59 10.11
C VAL A 25 -12.31 -7.04 11.43
N SER A 26 -12.86 -7.89 12.30
CA SER A 26 -13.38 -7.48 13.61
C SER A 26 -12.27 -6.93 14.53
N ALA A 27 -11.08 -7.53 14.49
CA ALA A 27 -9.94 -7.12 15.30
C ALA A 27 -9.25 -5.83 14.82
N LEU A 28 -9.52 -5.36 13.59
CA LEU A 28 -8.83 -4.18 13.04
C LEU A 28 -9.01 -2.91 13.89
N LYS A 29 -10.11 -2.80 14.65
CA LYS A 29 -10.39 -1.66 15.52
C LYS A 29 -9.32 -1.52 16.61
N ASP A 30 -8.94 -2.64 17.23
CA ASP A 30 -8.05 -2.69 18.38
C ASP A 30 -6.60 -3.08 18.03
N LEU A 31 -6.38 -3.54 16.79
CA LEU A 31 -5.06 -3.98 16.33
C LEU A 31 -4.04 -2.82 16.38
N PRO A 32 -2.87 -2.91 17.03
CA PRO A 32 -1.89 -1.83 17.01
C PRO A 32 -1.36 -1.53 15.59
N LYS A 33 -1.08 -0.26 15.28
CA LYS A 33 -0.67 0.17 13.91
C LYS A 33 0.55 -0.59 13.35
N VAL A 34 1.47 -1.00 14.23
CA VAL A 34 2.69 -1.77 13.86
C VAL A 34 2.38 -3.11 13.16
N PHE A 35 1.21 -3.71 13.40
CA PHE A 35 0.82 -4.96 12.76
C PHE A 35 0.19 -4.77 11.38
N PHE A 36 -0.25 -3.56 11.03
CA PHE A 36 -0.97 -3.29 9.78
C PHE A 36 -0.16 -3.68 8.55
N PRO A 37 1.11 -3.28 8.38
CA PRO A 37 1.86 -3.63 7.18
C PRO A 37 2.03 -5.14 7.00
N LEU A 38 2.40 -5.86 8.05
CA LEU A 38 2.62 -7.30 7.96
C LEU A 38 1.31 -8.07 7.73
N LEU A 39 0.23 -7.68 8.39
CA LEU A 39 -1.09 -8.27 8.13
C LEU A 39 -1.57 -7.96 6.72
N PHE A 40 -1.36 -6.73 6.23
CA PHE A 40 -1.78 -6.32 4.90
C PHE A 40 -1.05 -7.08 3.80
N LYS A 41 0.29 -7.20 3.89
CA LYS A 41 1.08 -8.03 2.96
C LYS A 41 0.52 -9.45 2.90
N ASN A 42 0.27 -10.07 4.06
CA ASN A 42 -0.27 -11.41 4.12
C ASN A 42 -1.70 -11.52 3.56
N ALA A 43 -2.58 -10.58 3.88
CA ALA A 43 -3.95 -10.53 3.37
C ALA A 43 -3.98 -10.37 1.85
N PHE A 44 -3.11 -9.51 1.31
CA PHE A 44 -2.98 -9.28 -0.12
C PHE A 44 -2.50 -10.54 -0.85
N ILE A 45 -1.41 -11.16 -0.38
CA ILE A 45 -0.84 -12.38 -0.98
C ILE A 45 -1.82 -13.56 -0.90
N LYS A 46 -2.52 -13.71 0.24
CA LYS A 46 -3.49 -14.80 0.45
C LYS A 46 -4.87 -14.53 -0.16
N ARG A 47 -5.06 -13.39 -0.82
CA ARG A 47 -6.33 -12.99 -1.45
C ARG A 47 -7.51 -12.89 -0.47
N HIS A 48 -7.26 -12.37 0.73
CA HIS A 48 -8.32 -12.02 1.67
C HIS A 48 -8.92 -10.66 1.27
N VAL A 49 -9.78 -10.68 0.25
CA VAL A 49 -10.34 -9.51 -0.43
C VAL A 49 -11.08 -8.56 0.54
N LYS A 50 -11.94 -9.10 1.42
CA LYS A 50 -12.69 -8.32 2.40
C LYS A 50 -11.75 -7.69 3.42
N LEU A 51 -10.76 -8.43 3.93
CA LEU A 51 -9.78 -7.91 4.87
C LEU A 51 -8.93 -6.81 4.22
N VAL A 52 -8.44 -7.00 2.99
CA VAL A 52 -7.70 -5.97 2.24
C VAL A 52 -8.53 -4.68 2.16
N LYS A 53 -9.81 -4.77 1.73
CA LYS A 53 -10.71 -3.60 1.63
C LYS A 53 -10.85 -2.87 2.97
N HIS A 54 -11.08 -3.59 4.07
CA HIS A 54 -11.23 -2.99 5.40
C HIS A 54 -9.92 -2.41 5.94
N MET A 55 -8.77 -3.03 5.62
CA MET A 55 -7.47 -2.52 6.03
C MET A 55 -7.12 -1.22 5.32
N VAL A 56 -7.39 -1.10 4.01
CA VAL A 56 -7.21 0.18 3.28
C VAL A 56 -8.12 1.26 3.85
N ALA A 57 -9.40 0.92 4.12
CA ALA A 57 -10.35 1.83 4.74
C ALA A 57 -9.96 2.31 6.15
N ASN A 58 -9.08 1.58 6.85
CA ASN A 58 -8.60 1.90 8.21
C ASN A 58 -7.08 2.10 8.24
N TRP A 59 -6.46 2.41 7.10
CA TRP A 59 -5.01 2.44 6.99
C TRP A 59 -4.40 3.52 7.88
N PRO A 60 -3.50 3.17 8.82
CA PRO A 60 -3.07 4.09 9.88
C PRO A 60 -1.88 4.98 9.48
N TYR A 61 -1.49 4.96 8.21
CA TYR A 61 -0.37 5.74 7.66
C TYR A 61 -0.84 6.63 6.51
N PRO A 62 -0.16 7.76 6.23
CA PRO A 62 -0.55 8.66 5.14
C PRO A 62 -0.36 8.05 3.75
N ASN A 63 0.59 7.15 3.58
CA ASN A 63 0.94 6.58 2.28
C ASN A 63 0.62 5.09 2.27
N LEU A 64 0.27 4.53 1.11
CA LEU A 64 0.14 3.10 0.92
C LEU A 64 0.82 2.69 -0.39
N TYR A 65 1.94 1.97 -0.30
CA TYR A 65 2.72 1.53 -1.45
C TYR A 65 2.31 0.12 -1.86
N ILE A 66 1.52 0.00 -2.93
CA ILE A 66 1.08 -1.30 -3.46
C ILE A 66 2.08 -1.84 -4.47
N GLY A 67 2.91 -1.00 -5.10
CA GLY A 67 3.89 -1.41 -6.11
C GLY A 67 4.70 -2.67 -5.74
N PRO A 68 5.33 -2.74 -4.54
CA PRO A 68 6.05 -3.93 -4.09
C PRO A 68 5.23 -5.22 -3.95
N LEU A 69 3.91 -5.13 -3.94
CA LEU A 69 2.98 -6.28 -3.86
C LEU A 69 2.45 -6.69 -5.23
N MET A 70 2.75 -5.95 -6.30
CA MET A 70 2.21 -6.21 -7.63
C MET A 70 2.75 -7.51 -8.26
N ASP A 71 3.84 -8.09 -7.73
CA ASP A 71 4.27 -9.45 -8.09
C ASP A 71 3.25 -10.53 -7.65
N TYR A 72 2.40 -10.21 -6.67
CA TYR A 72 1.29 -11.05 -6.17
C TYR A 72 -0.07 -10.53 -6.65
N TYR A 73 -0.09 -9.83 -7.78
CA TYR A 73 -1.30 -9.23 -8.32
C TYR A 73 -2.40 -10.26 -8.54
N HIS A 74 -3.57 -9.98 -7.97
CA HIS A 74 -4.83 -10.61 -8.32
C HIS A 74 -5.87 -9.52 -8.52
N VAL A 75 -6.74 -9.70 -9.52
CA VAL A 75 -7.72 -8.68 -9.91
C VAL A 75 -8.67 -8.32 -8.77
N ASP A 76 -9.07 -9.30 -7.95
CA ASP A 76 -9.99 -9.14 -6.83
C ASP A 76 -9.37 -8.36 -5.67
N THR A 77 -8.13 -8.67 -5.28
CA THR A 77 -7.41 -7.94 -4.23
C THR A 77 -7.06 -6.52 -4.66
N PHE A 78 -6.62 -6.35 -5.90
CA PHE A 78 -6.33 -5.03 -6.44
C PHE A 78 -7.60 -4.18 -6.53
N GLN A 79 -8.71 -4.74 -7.03
CA GLN A 79 -10.01 -4.06 -7.06
C GLN A 79 -10.48 -3.70 -5.65
N ALA A 80 -10.27 -4.55 -4.65
CA ALA A 80 -10.60 -4.23 -3.26
C ALA A 80 -9.84 -3.01 -2.71
N VAL A 81 -8.59 -2.80 -3.13
CA VAL A 81 -7.83 -1.58 -2.79
C VAL A 81 -8.47 -0.36 -3.43
N LEU A 82 -8.78 -0.43 -4.73
CA LEU A 82 -9.40 0.68 -5.47
C LEU A 82 -10.78 1.03 -4.92
N ASP A 83 -11.62 0.03 -4.65
CA ASP A 83 -12.93 0.19 -4.03
C ASP A 83 -12.85 0.87 -2.66
N ALA A 84 -11.85 0.53 -1.85
CA ALA A 84 -11.66 1.14 -0.54
C ALA A 84 -11.25 2.62 -0.67
N VAL A 85 -10.40 2.96 -1.64
CA VAL A 85 -10.03 4.34 -1.94
C VAL A 85 -11.23 5.14 -2.44
N ASP A 86 -12.08 4.56 -3.29
CA ASP A 86 -13.32 5.18 -3.73
C ASP A 86 -14.27 5.44 -2.58
N TRP A 87 -14.46 4.43 -1.73
CA TRP A 87 -15.27 4.55 -0.54
C TRP A 87 -14.75 5.68 0.34
N LEU A 88 -13.46 5.72 0.66
CA LEU A 88 -12.82 6.78 1.46
C LEU A 88 -12.92 8.17 0.84
N SER A 89 -12.93 8.27 -0.49
CA SER A 89 -13.04 9.54 -1.21
C SER A 89 -14.48 10.05 -1.27
N SER A 90 -15.47 9.14 -1.22
CA SER A 90 -16.90 9.49 -1.17
C SER A 90 -17.39 9.87 0.24
N GLN A 91 -16.65 9.51 1.30
CA GLN A 91 -17.06 9.79 2.67
C GLN A 91 -16.83 11.26 3.05
N LYS A 92 -17.87 11.90 3.59
CA LYS A 92 -17.75 13.22 4.23
C LYS A 92 -16.92 13.18 5.52
N VAL A 93 -16.92 12.04 6.21
CA VAL A 93 -16.19 11.80 7.46
C VAL A 93 -15.45 10.48 7.34
N ARG A 94 -14.12 10.51 7.42
CA ARG A 94 -13.30 9.27 7.41
C ARG A 94 -13.32 8.60 8.79
N PRO A 95 -13.10 7.28 8.87
CA PRO A 95 -12.84 6.62 10.14
C PRO A 95 -11.71 7.32 10.88
N LYS A 96 -11.86 7.62 12.18
CA LYS A 96 -10.87 8.37 12.99
C LYS A 96 -9.44 7.82 12.88
N ARG A 97 -9.32 6.52 12.66
CA ARG A 97 -8.05 5.80 12.56
C ARG A 97 -7.39 5.94 11.17
N CYS A 98 -8.17 6.19 10.13
CA CYS A 98 -7.69 6.24 8.76
C CYS A 98 -6.90 7.54 8.53
N ARG A 99 -5.63 7.39 8.16
CA ARG A 99 -4.72 8.50 7.86
C ARG A 99 -4.36 8.55 6.37
N LEU A 100 -4.86 7.63 5.54
CA LEU A 100 -4.49 7.51 4.12
C LEU A 100 -4.77 8.80 3.33
N LYS A 101 -3.72 9.31 2.68
CA LYS A 101 -3.69 10.47 1.79
C LYS A 101 -3.19 10.10 0.39
N GLU A 102 -2.25 9.16 0.28
CA GLU A 102 -1.63 8.79 -1.00
C GLU A 102 -1.64 7.28 -1.25
N LEU A 103 -2.23 6.87 -2.37
CA LEU A 103 -2.09 5.53 -2.92
C LEU A 103 -0.95 5.51 -3.94
N ASN A 104 0.07 4.68 -3.69
CA ASN A 104 1.28 4.58 -4.50
C ASN A 104 1.35 3.25 -5.25
N LEU A 105 1.05 3.31 -6.55
CA LEU A 105 1.11 2.23 -7.54
C LEU A 105 2.38 2.35 -8.40
N VAL A 106 3.54 2.48 -7.76
CA VAL A 106 4.85 2.72 -8.38
C VAL A 106 5.89 1.70 -7.92
N ASP A 107 6.84 1.31 -8.77
CA ASP A 107 7.98 0.48 -8.37
C ASP A 107 8.95 1.29 -7.52
N VAL A 108 9.05 0.95 -6.24
CA VAL A 108 10.00 1.55 -5.28
C VAL A 108 11.26 0.70 -5.07
N ASN A 109 11.41 -0.39 -5.84
CA ASN A 109 12.56 -1.29 -5.85
C ASN A 109 13.02 -1.72 -4.43
N CYS A 110 12.04 -1.99 -3.57
CA CYS A 110 12.22 -2.53 -2.23
C CYS A 110 11.02 -3.35 -1.80
N ASP A 111 11.23 -4.22 -0.83
CA ASP A 111 10.18 -5.07 -0.27
C ASP A 111 9.11 -4.24 0.45
N PHE A 112 7.85 -4.68 0.37
CA PHE A 112 6.73 -3.97 1.00
C PHE A 112 6.99 -3.67 2.49
N LEU A 113 7.58 -4.61 3.24
CA LEU A 113 7.83 -4.42 4.68
C LEU A 113 9.02 -3.51 4.98
N GLU A 114 10.01 -3.44 4.08
CA GLU A 114 11.17 -2.56 4.26
C GLU A 114 10.78 -1.07 4.21
N ILE A 115 9.68 -0.75 3.53
CA ILE A 115 9.10 0.59 3.50
C ILE A 115 8.64 1.03 4.90
N TRP A 116 8.25 0.07 5.74
CA TRP A 116 7.69 0.30 7.06
C TRP A 116 8.70 0.11 8.19
N THR A 117 9.97 -0.17 7.88
CA THR A 117 11.02 -0.23 8.90
C THR A 117 11.48 1.19 9.25
N PRO A 118 11.71 1.50 10.55
CA PRO A 118 12.15 2.84 10.98
C PRO A 118 13.47 3.30 10.33
N THR A 119 14.26 2.37 9.80
CA THR A 119 15.59 2.58 9.23
C THR A 119 15.59 3.20 7.83
N ARG A 120 14.48 3.17 7.08
CA ARG A 120 14.40 3.86 5.79
C ARG A 120 13.85 5.27 5.98
N ASP A 121 14.73 6.26 5.85
CA ASP A 121 14.42 7.70 5.84
C ASP A 121 13.50 8.12 4.68
N LEU A 122 13.11 7.20 3.79
CA LEU A 122 12.34 7.47 2.58
C LEU A 122 10.90 7.91 2.84
N LEU A 123 10.38 7.78 4.06
CA LEU A 123 8.99 8.13 4.42
C LEU A 123 8.85 9.17 5.54
N ARG A 124 9.95 9.78 6.01
CA ARG A 124 9.83 10.85 7.03
C ARG A 124 9.28 12.11 6.38
N VAL A 125 7.95 12.24 6.39
CA VAL A 125 7.38 13.55 6.70
C VAL A 125 7.83 13.82 8.14
N PRO A 126 8.60 14.90 8.42
CA PRO A 126 8.89 15.24 9.80
C PRO A 126 7.55 15.36 10.53
N PRO A 127 7.40 14.83 11.75
CA PRO A 127 6.21 15.11 12.54
C PRO A 127 6.09 16.63 12.56
N THR A 128 5.07 17.15 11.88
CA THR A 128 4.78 18.56 11.99
C THR A 128 4.39 18.71 13.46
N GLN A 129 5.00 19.66 14.18
CA GLN A 129 4.81 19.85 15.63
C GLN A 129 3.34 20.09 16.05
N SER A 130 2.40 20.04 15.10
CA SER A 130 0.95 20.00 15.27
C SER A 130 0.38 18.63 15.66
N GLU A 131 1.03 17.50 15.38
CA GLU A 131 0.42 16.17 15.65
C GLU A 131 0.40 15.75 17.14
N GLU A 132 1.14 16.43 18.02
CA GLU A 132 1.15 16.15 19.46
C GLU A 132 0.23 17.08 20.28
N LYS A 133 -0.49 18.00 19.62
CA LYS A 133 -1.47 18.92 20.24
C LYS A 133 -2.78 18.97 19.45
N GLU A 134 -3.38 17.84 19.15
CA GLU A 134 -4.80 17.80 18.77
C GLU A 134 -5.64 17.64 20.05
N GLU A 135 -5.67 18.71 20.85
CA GLU A 135 -6.80 18.98 21.74
C GLU A 135 -8.02 19.22 20.85
N GLU A 136 -8.98 18.31 20.98
CA GLU A 136 -10.42 18.42 20.73
C GLU A 136 -10.93 19.77 20.20
N ASP A 137 -10.63 20.10 18.94
CA ASP A 137 -11.31 21.19 18.22
C ASP A 137 -12.19 20.62 17.12
N HIS A 138 -13.50 20.81 17.27
CA HIS A 138 -14.55 20.39 16.35
C HIS A 138 -14.58 21.27 15.11
N THR A 139 -13.47 21.36 14.39
CA THR A 139 -13.42 22.04 13.09
C THR A 139 -13.45 20.98 12.00
N THR A 140 -14.46 21.08 11.12
CA THR A 140 -14.67 20.21 9.97
C THR A 140 -13.48 20.37 9.01
N GLU A 141 -12.37 19.68 9.27
CA GLU A 141 -11.29 19.58 8.30
C GLU A 141 -11.87 18.92 7.06
N MET A 142 -12.00 19.70 5.99
CA MET A 142 -12.41 19.19 4.69
C MET A 142 -11.51 18.00 4.35
N VAL A 143 -12.13 16.83 4.25
CA VAL A 143 -11.46 15.59 3.88
C VAL A 143 -10.74 15.81 2.56
N GLN A 144 -9.40 15.87 2.59
CA GLN A 144 -8.61 16.03 1.37
C GLN A 144 -8.76 14.79 0.48
N PRO A 145 -8.98 14.96 -0.83
CA PRO A 145 -9.01 13.84 -1.77
C PRO A 145 -7.76 12.97 -1.66
N ILE A 146 -7.91 11.65 -1.84
CA ILE A 146 -6.76 10.75 -1.88
C ILE A 146 -6.04 10.95 -3.21
N SER A 147 -4.73 11.23 -3.16
CA SER A 147 -3.88 11.29 -4.35
C SER A 147 -3.46 9.90 -4.80
N VAL A 148 -3.51 9.65 -6.10
CA VAL A 148 -3.10 8.37 -6.68
C VAL A 148 -1.87 8.58 -7.57
N HIS A 149 -0.79 7.91 -7.19
CA HIS A 149 0.50 7.93 -7.84
C HIS A 149 0.67 6.64 -8.63
N ALA A 150 0.69 6.69 -9.95
CA ALA A 150 0.73 5.49 -10.79
C ALA A 150 1.84 5.57 -11.82
N ASP A 151 2.72 4.55 -11.85
CA ASP A 151 3.67 4.34 -12.94
C ASP A 151 3.03 3.35 -13.92
N TYR A 152 2.53 3.87 -15.03
CA TYR A 152 1.83 3.05 -16.00
C TYR A 152 2.75 2.05 -16.70
N VAL A 153 4.02 2.40 -16.92
CA VAL A 153 4.98 1.48 -17.55
C VAL A 153 5.23 0.28 -16.63
N PHE A 154 5.27 0.52 -15.33
CA PHE A 154 5.35 -0.54 -14.33
C PHE A 154 4.07 -1.38 -14.28
N LEU A 155 2.89 -0.75 -14.25
CA LEU A 155 1.62 -1.46 -14.08
C LEU A 155 1.18 -2.24 -15.33
N TYR A 156 1.44 -1.72 -16.53
CA TYR A 156 0.95 -2.31 -17.78
C TYR A 156 1.26 -3.80 -17.96
N PRO A 157 2.52 -4.27 -17.83
CA PRO A 157 2.83 -5.70 -17.97
C PRO A 157 2.23 -6.58 -16.87
N ILE A 158 1.88 -6.00 -15.72
CA ILE A 158 1.29 -6.72 -14.58
C ILE A 158 -0.21 -6.88 -14.77
N LEU A 159 -0.88 -5.79 -15.15
CA LEU A 159 -2.33 -5.78 -15.33
C LEU A 159 -2.77 -6.57 -16.57
N LYS A 160 -1.89 -6.86 -17.54
CA LYS A 160 -2.14 -7.69 -18.74
C LYS A 160 -3.52 -7.50 -19.38
N GLN A 161 -4.53 -8.30 -19.00
CA GLN A 161 -5.88 -8.27 -19.56
C GLN A 161 -6.83 -7.30 -18.83
N ASP A 162 -6.49 -6.90 -17.60
CA ASP A 162 -7.30 -6.06 -16.72
C ASP A 162 -6.96 -4.56 -16.80
N HIS A 163 -5.94 -4.19 -17.57
CA HIS A 163 -5.51 -2.77 -17.66
C HIS A 163 -6.64 -1.85 -18.14
N GLU A 164 -7.53 -2.31 -19.01
CA GLU A 164 -8.72 -1.55 -19.45
C GLU A 164 -9.68 -1.24 -18.30
N HIS A 165 -9.85 -2.17 -17.36
CA HIS A 165 -10.67 -1.95 -16.16
C HIS A 165 -10.03 -0.88 -15.27
N PHE A 166 -8.73 -0.98 -15.04
CA PHE A 166 -7.99 0.03 -14.28
C PHE A 166 -8.05 1.40 -14.96
N PHE A 167 -7.89 1.48 -16.28
CA PHE A 167 -7.99 2.76 -16.99
C PHE A 167 -9.38 3.35 -16.95
N ARG A 168 -10.41 2.52 -17.08
CA ARG A 168 -11.78 2.98 -16.92
C ARG A 168 -11.98 3.57 -15.53
N TRP A 169 -11.45 2.91 -14.50
CA TRP A 169 -11.47 3.40 -13.13
C TRP A 169 -10.76 4.76 -12.99
N VAL A 170 -9.55 4.91 -13.55
CA VAL A 170 -8.80 6.18 -13.55
C VAL A 170 -9.57 7.28 -14.27
N ARG A 171 -10.03 7.05 -15.51
CA ARG A 171 -10.74 8.06 -16.32
C ARG A 171 -11.98 8.61 -15.64
N GLN A 172 -12.74 7.75 -14.96
CA GLN A 172 -13.93 8.15 -14.20
C GLN A 172 -13.61 9.04 -12.98
N ARG A 173 -12.35 9.16 -12.58
CA ARG A 173 -11.91 9.83 -11.35
C ARG A 173 -10.98 11.00 -11.54
N LEU A 174 -10.59 11.31 -12.79
CA LEU A 174 -9.67 12.41 -13.09
C LEU A 174 -10.18 13.77 -12.56
N ASP A 175 -11.50 13.96 -12.48
CA ASP A 175 -12.12 15.20 -12.00
C ASP A 175 -12.28 15.25 -10.47
N ILE A 176 -12.14 14.13 -9.77
CA ILE A 176 -12.44 14.01 -8.33
C ILE A 176 -11.26 13.55 -7.48
N MET A 177 -10.18 13.04 -8.10
CA MET A 177 -8.97 12.61 -7.41
C MET A 177 -7.72 13.15 -8.12
N PRO A 178 -6.73 13.65 -7.38
CA PRO A 178 -5.43 13.98 -7.96
C PRO A 178 -4.74 12.71 -8.47
N PHE A 179 -4.36 12.70 -9.75
CA PHE A 179 -3.56 11.64 -10.35
C PHE A 179 -2.19 12.17 -10.76
N ALA A 180 -1.12 11.57 -10.20
CA ALA A 180 0.24 11.77 -10.66
C ALA A 180 0.67 10.55 -11.47
N SER A 181 0.70 10.67 -12.80
CA SER A 181 1.24 9.63 -13.67
C SER A 181 2.75 9.81 -13.82
N TYR A 182 3.52 8.79 -13.44
CA TYR A 182 4.96 8.79 -13.66
C TYR A 182 5.26 8.09 -14.99
N LYS A 183 5.85 8.84 -15.93
CA LYS A 183 6.51 8.40 -17.18
C LYS A 183 5.76 7.35 -18.03
N LEU A 184 5.27 7.77 -19.20
CA LEU A 184 4.91 6.88 -20.32
C LEU A 184 6.14 6.31 -21.07
N VAL A 185 7.32 6.27 -20.46
CA VAL A 185 8.57 5.85 -21.12
C VAL A 185 9.35 4.91 -20.20
N PRO A 186 9.64 3.66 -20.61
CA PRO A 186 10.38 2.72 -19.79
C PRO A 186 11.80 3.23 -19.51
N LYS A 187 12.11 3.49 -18.23
CA LYS A 187 13.50 3.57 -17.79
C LYS A 187 14.03 2.14 -17.73
N LYS A 188 14.88 1.76 -18.70
CA LYS A 188 15.65 0.51 -18.66
C LYS A 188 16.34 0.39 -17.29
N LYS A 189 15.97 -0.62 -16.50
CA LYS A 189 16.78 -1.11 -15.37
C LYS A 189 18.17 -1.40 -15.93
N LYS A 190 19.19 -0.61 -15.54
CA LYS A 190 20.59 -0.95 -15.79
C LYS A 190 20.88 -2.21 -14.98
N LEU A 191 20.82 -3.36 -15.64
CA LEU A 191 21.40 -4.59 -15.15
C LEU A 191 22.90 -4.32 -15.00
N ARG A 192 23.42 -4.38 -13.77
CA ARG A 192 24.85 -4.48 -13.52
C ARG A 192 25.30 -5.81 -14.12
N GLN A 193 25.93 -5.76 -15.29
CA GLN A 193 26.77 -6.86 -15.77
C GLN A 193 28.21 -6.44 -15.58
N ASP A 194 28.92 -7.29 -14.84
CA ASP A 194 30.36 -7.28 -14.64
C ASP A 194 31.13 -6.96 -15.92
N LYS A 195 32.06 -6.01 -15.82
CA LYS A 195 33.23 -5.99 -16.68
C LYS A 195 34.39 -6.59 -15.90
N MET A 196 34.57 -7.90 -16.08
CA MET A 196 35.87 -8.53 -15.94
C MET A 196 36.77 -7.92 -17.02
N GLN A 197 37.67 -7.01 -16.64
CA GLN A 197 38.75 -6.53 -17.49
C GLN A 197 39.90 -7.56 -17.42
N GLU A 198 40.07 -8.35 -18.47
CA GLU A 198 41.39 -8.86 -18.86
C GLU A 198 42.05 -7.82 -19.79
N PRO A 199 43.33 -7.48 -19.60
CA PRO A 199 44.13 -6.84 -20.64
C PRO A 199 44.91 -7.92 -21.41
N LEU A 200 44.66 -8.01 -22.71
CA LEU A 200 45.63 -8.52 -23.68
C LEU A 200 46.58 -7.37 -24.04
N GLY A 201 47.83 -7.53 -23.66
CA GLY A 201 48.96 -6.64 -23.95
C GLY A 201 50.23 -7.17 -23.32
#